data_AF-A0A0G1ZL46-F1
#
_entry.id   AF-A0A0G1ZL46-F1
#
_cell.length_a   1.000
_cell.length_b   1.000
_cell.length_c   1.000
_cell.angle_alpha   90.00
_cell.angle_beta   90.00
_cell.angle_gamma   90.00
#
_symmetry.space_group_name_H-M   'P 1'
#
loop_
_entity.id
_entity.type
_entity.pdbx_description
1 polymer ?
#
loop_
_entity_poly.entity_id
_entity_poly.type
_entity_poly.pdbx_seq_one_letter_code
_entity_poly.pdbx_strand_id
1 'polypeptide(L)'
;LHKSVGIQNVVALHVNDSKTPFNSRHDRHENLGEGYIGIDGFRALAGEKRLHHAAWILEVPGFDGEGPDKRNIEILKNCFQ
;
A
#
# COMPACT_ATOMS: atom_id res chain seq x y z
N LEU A 1 -11.92 -11.91 7.15
CA LEU A 1 -11.15 -11.24 8.24
C LEU A 1 -11.67 -11.55 9.65
N HIS A 2 -12.98 -11.65 9.89
CA HIS A 2 -13.54 -11.93 11.23
C HIS A 2 -13.34 -13.37 11.75
N LYS A 3 -12.85 -14.31 10.92
CA LYS A 3 -12.68 -15.74 11.26
C LYS A 3 -11.24 -16.17 11.58
N SER A 4 -10.23 -15.29 11.46
CA SER A 4 -8.83 -15.74 11.45
C SER A 4 -7.93 -14.97 12.41
N VAL A 5 -7.85 -13.64 12.29
CA VAL A 5 -6.89 -12.83 13.06
C VAL A 5 -7.52 -11.60 13.71
N GLY A 6 -8.63 -11.07 13.20
CA GLY A 6 -9.24 -9.82 13.72
C GLY A 6 -8.46 -8.58 13.26
N ILE A 7 -9.17 -7.56 12.77
CA ILE A 7 -8.55 -6.37 12.17
C ILE A 7 -7.80 -5.52 13.20
N GLN A 8 -8.21 -5.58 14.46
CA GLN A 8 -7.56 -4.91 15.59
C GLN A 8 -6.16 -5.44 15.91
N ASN A 9 -5.81 -6.62 15.40
CA ASN A 9 -4.49 -7.22 15.58
C ASN A 9 -3.53 -6.83 14.44
N VAL A 10 -3.98 -6.05 13.46
CA VAL A 10 -3.14 -5.53 12.37
C VAL A 10 -2.42 -4.28 12.85
N VAL A 11 -1.16 -4.45 13.29
CA VAL A 11 -0.34 -3.33 13.79
C VAL A 11 0.43 -2.60 12.69
N ALA A 12 0.58 -3.21 11.51
CA ALA A 12 1.28 -2.62 10.37
C ALA A 12 0.70 -3.10 9.04
N LEU A 13 0.86 -2.26 8.02
CA LEU A 13 0.54 -2.49 6.63
C LEU A 13 1.77 -2.18 5.80
N HIS A 14 2.16 -3.09 4.91
CA HIS A 14 3.12 -2.82 3.85
C HIS A 14 2.31 -2.43 2.62
N VAL A 15 2.45 -1.19 2.19
CA VAL A 15 1.56 -0.53 1.23
C VAL A 15 2.33 -0.35 -0.07
N ASN A 16 2.38 -1.41 -0.86
CA ASN A 16 3.17 -1.46 -2.09
C ASN A 16 2.22 -1.63 -3.28
N ASP A 17 2.48 -0.97 -4.40
CA ASP A 17 1.81 -1.33 -5.65
C ASP A 17 2.42 -2.62 -6.20
N SER A 18 1.73 -3.27 -7.13
CA SER A 18 2.18 -4.50 -7.75
C SER A 18 2.61 -4.25 -9.18
N LYS A 19 3.84 -4.64 -9.53
CA LYS A 19 4.34 -4.65 -10.91
C LYS A 19 3.66 -5.72 -11.77
N THR A 20 2.88 -6.61 -11.17
CA THR A 20 2.28 -7.77 -11.85
C THR A 20 0.77 -7.86 -11.64
N PRO A 21 0.03 -8.48 -12.58
CA PRO A 21 -1.41 -8.64 -12.45
C PRO A 21 -1.83 -9.39 -11.18
N PHE A 22 -3.09 -9.20 -10.77
CA PHE A 22 -3.71 -9.97 -9.69
C PHE A 22 -3.51 -11.48 -9.89
N ASN A 23 -3.20 -12.18 -8.79
CA ASN A 23 -3.01 -13.63 -8.75
C ASN A 23 -1.81 -14.16 -9.59
N SER A 24 -0.86 -13.28 -9.95
CA SER A 24 0.38 -13.68 -10.65
C SER A 24 1.32 -14.55 -9.80
N ARG A 25 1.18 -14.50 -8.47
CA ARG A 25 2.09 -15.12 -7.47
C ARG A 25 3.53 -14.60 -7.52
N HIS A 26 3.73 -13.40 -8.06
CA HIS A 26 5.01 -12.72 -8.07
C HIS A 26 5.02 -11.62 -7.01
N ASP A 27 6.07 -11.62 -6.19
CA ASP A 27 6.31 -10.59 -5.19
C ASP A 27 7.20 -9.49 -5.79
N ARG A 28 6.58 -8.62 -6.59
CA ARG A 28 7.27 -7.55 -7.32
C ARG A 28 6.57 -6.22 -7.03
N HIS A 29 7.16 -5.46 -6.12
CA HIS A 29 6.65 -4.15 -5.72
C HIS A 29 6.85 -3.11 -6.83
N GLU A 30 5.97 -2.13 -6.87
CA GLU A 30 6.03 -0.98 -7.75
C GLU A 30 5.66 0.30 -6.98
N ASN A 31 6.09 1.46 -7.49
CA ASN A 31 5.71 2.75 -6.95
C ASN A 31 4.19 2.95 -6.99
N LEU A 32 3.66 3.72 -6.05
CA LEU A 32 2.21 3.90 -5.91
C LEU A 32 1.60 4.55 -7.16
N GLY A 33 0.66 3.84 -7.79
CA GLY A 33 -0.03 4.31 -8.99
C GLY A 33 0.65 3.90 -10.30
N GLU A 34 1.84 3.32 -10.25
CA GLU A 34 2.58 2.82 -11.42
C GLU A 34 2.34 1.31 -11.65
N GLY A 35 1.59 0.64 -10.75
CA GLY A 35 1.31 -0.78 -10.80
C GLY A 35 -0.17 -1.14 -11.05
N TYR A 36 -0.47 -2.43 -10.86
CA TYR A 36 -1.78 -3.02 -11.14
C TYR A 36 -2.82 -2.82 -10.03
N ILE A 37 -2.43 -2.42 -8.81
CA ILE A 37 -3.37 -2.05 -7.75
C ILE A 37 -3.91 -0.64 -8.04
N GLY A 38 -3.00 0.28 -8.37
CA GLY A 38 -3.32 1.65 -8.74
C GLY A 38 -3.85 2.51 -7.57
N ILE A 39 -3.97 3.81 -7.83
CA ILE A 39 -4.36 4.81 -6.82
C ILE A 39 -5.73 4.54 -6.22
N ASP A 40 -6.68 4.04 -6.99
CA ASP A 40 -8.04 3.78 -6.49
C ASP A 40 -8.06 2.64 -5.47
N GLY A 41 -7.17 1.65 -5.59
CA GLY A 41 -6.97 0.62 -4.57
C GLY A 41 -6.45 1.20 -3.25
N PHE A 42 -5.51 2.14 -3.32
CA PHE A 42 -4.97 2.82 -2.13
C PHE A 42 -5.97 3.78 -1.49
N ARG A 43 -6.81 4.47 -2.27
CA ARG A 43 -7.94 5.26 -1.75
C ARG A 43 -8.95 4.39 -1.03
N ALA A 44 -9.29 3.23 -1.59
CA ALA A 44 -10.18 2.28 -0.94
C ALA A 44 -9.58 1.77 0.39
N LEU A 45 -8.28 1.47 0.42
CA LEU A 45 -7.57 1.08 1.64
C LEU A 45 -7.54 2.21 2.67
N ALA A 46 -7.23 3.44 2.26
CA ALA A 46 -7.22 4.62 3.13
C ALA A 46 -8.60 4.96 3.71
N GLY A 47 -9.68 4.65 3.00
CA GLY A 47 -11.05 4.76 3.49
C GLY A 47 -11.40 3.80 4.64
N GLU A 48 -10.61 2.75 4.88
CA GLU A 48 -10.81 1.79 5.96
C GLU A 48 -10.30 2.34 7.31
N LYS A 49 -11.17 3.10 7.99
CA LYS A 49 -10.85 3.74 9.28
C LYS A 49 -10.38 2.77 10.36
N ARG A 50 -10.76 1.49 10.31
CA ARG A 50 -10.32 0.49 11.29
C ARG A 50 -8.81 0.21 11.20
N LEU A 51 -8.15 0.55 10.10
CA LEU A 51 -6.71 0.36 9.89
C LEU A 51 -5.87 1.61 10.17
N HIS A 52 -6.48 2.75 10.53
CA HIS A 52 -5.76 4.02 10.76
C HIS A 52 -4.82 3.97 11.97
N HIS A 53 -5.02 3.01 12.88
CA HIS A 53 -4.13 2.78 14.02
C HIS A 53 -2.83 2.04 13.66
N ALA A 54 -2.80 1.36 12.52
CA ALA A 54 -1.64 0.60 12.06
C ALA A 54 -0.54 1.53 11.54
N ALA A 55 0.70 1.08 11.55
CA ALA A 55 1.78 1.71 10.80
C ALA A 55 1.63 1.45 9.30
N TRP A 56 1.83 2.46 8.46
CA TRP A 56 1.78 2.32 6.99
C TRP A 56 3.19 2.48 6.44
N ILE A 57 3.73 1.40 5.88
CA ILE A 57 5.15 1.28 5.49
C ILE A 57 5.23 1.09 3.98
N LEU A 58 6.14 1.82 3.33
CA LEU A 58 6.44 1.70 1.91
C LEU A 58 7.71 0.85 1.72
N GLU A 59 7.66 -0.14 0.84
CA GLU A 59 8.80 -0.97 0.42
C GLU A 59 8.92 -0.95 -1.12
N VAL A 60 8.79 0.25 -1.68
CA VAL A 60 8.76 0.51 -3.12
C VAL A 60 10.16 0.83 -3.67
N PRO A 61 10.39 0.70 -4.99
CA PRO A 61 11.68 1.01 -5.60
C PRO A 61 12.09 2.49 -5.52
N GLY A 62 11.15 3.42 -5.34
CA GLY A 62 11.39 4.85 -5.50
C GLY A 62 11.37 5.26 -6.97
N PHE A 63 11.08 6.52 -7.24
CA PHE A 63 11.08 7.04 -8.61
C PHE A 63 12.49 7.14 -9.20
N ASP A 64 13.51 7.30 -8.34
CA ASP A 64 14.92 7.34 -8.73
C ASP A 64 15.63 5.99 -8.54
N GLY A 65 14.93 4.95 -8.06
CA GLY A 65 15.50 3.61 -7.85
C GLY A 65 16.30 3.44 -6.55
N GLU A 66 16.31 4.45 -5.67
CA GLU A 66 17.05 4.46 -4.40
C GLU A 66 16.19 4.02 -3.19
N GLY A 67 15.06 3.37 -3.45
CA GLY A 67 14.10 2.95 -2.44
C GLY A 67 13.00 3.98 -2.13
N PRO A 68 12.20 3.75 -1.08
CA PRO A 68 11.04 4.58 -0.78
C PRO A 68 11.39 6.06 -0.62
N ASP A 69 10.62 6.93 -1.29
CA ASP A 69 10.88 8.36 -1.37
C ASP A 69 9.71 9.24 -0.86
N LYS A 70 9.99 10.53 -0.75
CA LYS A 70 9.00 11.54 -0.32
C LYS A 70 7.79 11.60 -1.25
N ARG A 71 7.98 11.35 -2.55
CA ARG A 71 6.91 11.41 -3.54
C ARG A 71 5.89 10.30 -3.31
N ASN A 72 6.31 9.07 -3.07
CA ASN A 72 5.43 7.97 -2.70
C ASN A 72 4.69 8.25 -1.37
N ILE A 73 5.38 8.84 -0.38
CA ILE A 73 4.74 9.27 0.88
C ILE A 73 3.64 10.31 0.61
N GLU A 74 3.88 11.30 -0.25
CA GLU A 74 2.90 12.33 -0.61
C GLU A 74 1.71 11.74 -1.36
N ILE A 75 1.94 10.83 -2.30
CA ILE A 75 0.88 10.09 -3.00
C ILE A 75 0.00 9.34 -2.00
N LEU A 76 0.61 8.60 -1.06
CA LEU A 76 -0.13 7.87 -0.04
C LEU A 76 -0.93 8.81 0.86
N LYS A 77 -0.34 9.91 1.33
CA LYS A 77 -1.04 10.91 2.16
C LYS A 77 -2.25 11.51 1.45
N ASN A 78 -2.15 11.76 0.14
CA ASN A 78 -3.27 12.28 -0.65
C ASN A 78 -4.42 11.27 -0.80
N CYS A 79 -4.20 9.98 -0.53
CA CYS A 79 -5.27 8.98 -0.52
C CYS A 79 -6.16 9.05 0.73
N PHE A 80 -5.74 9.75 1.79
CA PHE A 80 -6.51 9.94 3.03
C PHE A 80 -7.43 11.18 3.02
N GLN A 81 -7.40 11.96 1.94
CA GLN A 81 -8.25 13.15 1.77
C GLN A 81 -9.69 12.77 1.42
#